data_AF-A0A939JVR9-F1
#
_entry.id   AF-A0A939JVR9-F1
#
_cell.length_a   1.000
_cell.length_b   1.000
_cell.length_c   1.000
_cell.angle_alpha   90.00
_cell.angle_beta   90.00
_cell.angle_gamma   90.00
#
_symmetry.space_group_name_H-M   'P 1'
#
loop_
_entity.id
_entity.type
_entity.pdbx_description
1 polymer ?
#
loop_
_entity_poly.entity_id
_entity_poly.type
_entity_poly.pdbx_seq_one_letter_code
_entity_poly.pdbx_strand_id
1 'polypeptide(L)'
;MGDPRASSFDAPHDDRAAASADRDFADAFARMIGEARRMIEDPAVRLRLVIDGAGFADAAALIEEAGLFFRPLYRGTDRALIAAGPYLVDPYRDRLTPLTADTAAADEAPSTATDAATAGAADEADLSDAALQAQAAALAACMKQALEAGDPTGGGALPDNAPEPEAPSDAEGAAAFFADASARLDRLAAEIGPTPYLVIWQGGPELTDAALFRHLRTLNKVRIPSDATDVGSGDAATGGGEAVLFRHGDGNVLAQVVPALTPAHLSRLFGPATALFFAAPNYPSHSGRPLHRARRRADLPPAPPGMLTLTGAEIDAIEARRVRAIKRRIFAYLREVAPDQINGREPAAVEKDVSCWTDEAIRYGVTSEASLCRWNYLQLISAGRVGQRPKVQAFMASPARAAAPNERVEQLMAAAIADLEAREAAPADSAP
;
A
#
# COMPACT_ATOMS: atom_id res chain seq x y z
N MET A 1 -49.13 1.48 -0.86
CA MET A 1 -48.00 2.41 -1.08
C MET A 1 -46.79 1.84 -0.35
N GLY A 2 -46.07 0.95 -1.02
CA GLY A 2 -44.75 0.49 -0.62
C GLY A 2 -43.80 0.88 -1.74
N ASP A 3 -42.69 1.52 -1.38
CA ASP A 3 -41.68 2.05 -2.28
C ASP A 3 -40.87 0.89 -2.91
N PRO A 4 -40.89 0.67 -4.24
CA PRO A 4 -40.02 -0.27 -4.90
C PRO A 4 -38.75 0.47 -5.34
N ARG A 5 -37.84 0.73 -4.39
CA ARG A 5 -36.54 1.36 -4.68
C ARG A 5 -35.40 0.58 -4.08
N ALA A 6 -34.31 0.59 -4.85
CA ALA A 6 -32.99 0.02 -4.61
C ALA A 6 -32.88 -1.51 -4.80
N SER A 7 -33.05 -1.96 -6.05
CA SER A 7 -32.24 -3.09 -6.53
C SER A 7 -30.80 -2.59 -6.62
N SER A 8 -29.99 -2.79 -5.57
CA SER A 8 -28.54 -2.74 -5.71
C SER A 8 -28.16 -3.75 -6.79
N PHE A 9 -27.21 -3.39 -7.64
CA PHE A 9 -26.63 -4.30 -8.62
C PHE A 9 -25.67 -5.25 -7.88
N ASP A 10 -26.16 -5.99 -6.89
CA ASP A 10 -25.53 -7.17 -6.35
C ASP A 10 -25.92 -8.34 -7.27
N ALA A 11 -25.35 -8.36 -8.47
CA ALA A 11 -25.36 -9.57 -9.26
C ALA A 11 -24.68 -10.67 -8.42
N PRO A 12 -25.22 -11.90 -8.38
CA PRO A 12 -24.58 -12.99 -7.66
C PRO A 12 -23.19 -13.18 -8.24
N HIS A 13 -22.18 -12.75 -7.47
CA HIS A 13 -20.78 -13.01 -7.75
C HIS A 13 -20.62 -14.52 -8.03
N ASP A 14 -19.91 -14.88 -9.10
CA ASP A 14 -19.49 -16.27 -9.26
C ASP A 14 -18.37 -16.49 -8.23
N ASP A 15 -18.79 -16.81 -7.00
CA ASP A 15 -17.95 -16.96 -5.80
C ASP A 15 -16.70 -17.79 -6.06
N ARG A 16 -16.68 -18.64 -7.09
CA ARG A 16 -15.57 -19.56 -7.40
C ARG A 16 -14.32 -18.87 -7.92
N ALA A 17 -14.45 -17.82 -8.75
CA ALA A 17 -13.29 -17.14 -9.35
C ALA A 17 -12.66 -16.16 -8.36
N ALA A 18 -13.49 -15.38 -7.66
CA ALA A 18 -13.07 -14.57 -6.51
C ALA A 18 -12.44 -15.46 -5.44
N ALA A 19 -13.09 -16.58 -5.06
CA ALA A 19 -12.49 -17.54 -4.13
C ALA A 19 -11.22 -18.21 -4.67
N SER A 20 -10.98 -18.28 -5.98
CA SER A 20 -9.71 -18.78 -6.52
C SER A 20 -8.59 -17.75 -6.34
N ALA A 21 -8.84 -16.48 -6.67
CA ALA A 21 -7.86 -15.41 -6.49
C ALA A 21 -7.55 -15.18 -5.00
N ASP A 22 -8.56 -15.25 -4.15
CA ASP A 22 -8.41 -15.15 -2.70
C ASP A 22 -7.62 -16.32 -2.13
N ARG A 23 -7.86 -17.56 -2.62
CA ARG A 23 -7.06 -18.72 -2.25
C ARG A 23 -5.62 -18.61 -2.72
N ASP A 24 -5.37 -18.19 -3.96
CA ASP A 24 -4.02 -18.01 -4.50
C ASP A 24 -3.23 -16.96 -3.70
N PHE A 25 -3.92 -15.90 -3.26
CA PHE A 25 -3.34 -14.88 -2.42
C PHE A 25 -3.07 -15.37 -0.99
N ALA A 26 -4.02 -16.05 -0.36
CA ALA A 26 -3.84 -16.67 0.94
C ALA A 26 -2.68 -17.68 0.95
N ASP A 27 -2.58 -18.52 -0.08
CA ASP A 27 -1.48 -19.47 -0.27
C ASP A 27 -0.14 -18.76 -0.44
N ALA A 28 -0.10 -17.66 -1.19
CA ALA A 28 1.12 -16.87 -1.36
C ALA A 28 1.56 -16.19 -0.06
N PHE A 29 0.61 -15.67 0.71
CA PHE A 29 0.87 -15.11 2.03
C PHE A 29 1.40 -16.18 2.99
N ALA A 30 0.75 -17.35 3.07
CA ALA A 30 1.21 -18.47 3.89
C ALA A 30 2.63 -18.93 3.50
N ARG A 31 2.94 -18.99 2.19
CA ARG A 31 4.31 -19.29 1.72
C ARG A 31 5.31 -18.21 2.12
N MET A 32 4.93 -16.94 2.05
CA MET A 32 5.77 -15.82 2.50
C MET A 32 6.14 -15.96 3.98
N ILE A 33 5.16 -16.25 4.84
CA ILE A 33 5.38 -16.47 6.28
C ILE A 33 6.22 -17.72 6.54
N GLY A 34 5.98 -18.81 5.79
CA GLY A 34 6.79 -20.03 5.85
C GLY A 34 8.27 -19.79 5.51
N GLU A 35 8.55 -19.00 4.47
CA GLU A 35 9.92 -18.60 4.10
C GLU A 35 10.57 -17.70 5.16
N ALA A 36 9.80 -16.76 5.72
CA ALA A 36 10.27 -15.88 6.79
C ALA A 36 10.66 -16.66 8.05
N ARG A 37 9.85 -17.65 8.45
CA ARG A 37 10.16 -18.58 9.56
C ARG A 37 11.50 -19.29 9.33
N ARG A 38 11.70 -19.85 8.14
CA ARG A 38 12.96 -20.50 7.76
C ARG A 38 14.16 -19.56 7.82
N MET A 39 13.97 -18.27 7.55
CA MET A 39 15.03 -17.25 7.60
C MET A 39 15.30 -16.77 9.03
N ILE A 40 14.30 -16.80 9.92
CA ILE A 40 14.49 -16.47 11.34
C ILE A 40 15.48 -17.44 12.00
N GLU A 41 15.42 -18.71 11.63
CA GLU A 41 16.30 -19.76 12.14
C GLU A 41 17.76 -19.66 11.64
N ASP A 42 18.04 -18.83 10.63
CA ASP A 42 19.39 -18.63 10.08
C ASP A 42 20.09 -17.44 10.77
N PRO A 43 21.13 -17.68 11.59
CA PRO A 43 21.82 -16.61 12.31
C PRO A 43 22.56 -15.64 11.38
N ALA A 44 22.82 -16.01 10.12
CA ALA A 44 23.42 -15.12 9.13
C ALA A 44 22.40 -14.17 8.47
N VAL A 45 21.11 -14.37 8.73
CA VAL A 45 20.03 -13.56 8.18
C VAL A 45 19.38 -12.74 9.30
N ARG A 46 19.02 -11.50 8.97
CA ARG A 46 18.15 -10.67 9.80
C ARG A 46 16.92 -10.28 9.01
N LEU A 47 15.78 -10.36 9.69
CA LEU A 47 14.49 -9.95 9.16
C LEU A 47 13.95 -8.78 9.96
N ARG A 48 13.33 -7.86 9.27
CA ARG A 48 12.50 -6.80 9.84
C ARG A 48 11.20 -6.75 9.07
N LEU A 49 10.10 -6.55 9.77
CA LEU A 49 8.79 -6.48 9.13
C LEU A 49 8.40 -5.01 9.05
N VAL A 50 7.80 -4.61 7.93
CA VAL A 50 7.19 -3.30 7.78
C VAL A 50 5.73 -3.52 7.47
N ILE A 51 4.87 -2.99 8.35
CA ILE A 51 3.42 -3.11 8.23
C ILE A 51 2.85 -1.74 7.89
N ASP A 52 2.13 -1.66 6.77
CA ASP A 52 1.40 -0.45 6.39
C ASP A 52 0.04 -0.44 7.09
N GLY A 53 -0.13 0.44 8.07
CA GLY A 53 -1.33 0.46 8.92
C GLY A 53 -2.59 0.94 8.20
N ALA A 54 -2.52 1.57 7.03
CA ALA A 54 -3.70 2.01 6.29
C ALA A 54 -4.55 0.86 5.73
N GLY A 55 -4.08 -0.38 5.86
CA GLY A 55 -4.86 -1.59 5.60
C GLY A 55 -5.71 -2.10 6.77
N PHE A 56 -5.59 -1.49 7.95
CA PHE A 56 -6.13 -2.02 9.20
C PHE A 56 -6.88 -0.93 9.97
N ALA A 57 -7.84 -1.35 10.80
CA ALA A 57 -8.52 -0.43 11.72
C ALA A 57 -7.56 0.07 12.82
N ASP A 58 -6.76 -0.86 13.37
CA ASP A 58 -5.73 -0.55 14.38
C ASP A 58 -4.57 -1.55 14.26
N ALA A 59 -3.61 -1.24 13.38
CA ALA A 59 -2.45 -2.12 13.18
C ALA A 59 -1.56 -2.20 14.43
N ALA A 60 -1.50 -1.14 15.25
CA ALA A 60 -0.70 -1.15 16.46
C ALA A 60 -1.24 -2.19 17.45
N ALA A 61 -2.55 -2.21 17.69
CA ALA A 61 -3.19 -3.20 18.55
C ALA A 61 -2.92 -4.64 18.08
N LEU A 62 -3.04 -4.92 16.77
CA LEU A 62 -2.76 -6.26 16.22
C LEU A 62 -1.29 -6.69 16.43
N ILE A 63 -0.34 -5.77 16.29
CA ILE A 63 1.08 -6.05 16.54
C ILE A 63 1.34 -6.28 18.04
N GLU A 64 0.67 -5.51 18.89
CA GLU A 64 0.73 -5.66 20.35
C GLU A 64 0.18 -7.00 20.82
N GLU A 65 -0.96 -7.43 20.27
CA GLU A 65 -1.61 -8.72 20.56
C GLU A 65 -0.72 -9.90 20.13
N ALA A 66 0.05 -9.74 19.05
CA ALA A 66 1.06 -10.72 18.66
C ALA A 66 2.27 -10.80 19.62
N GLY A 67 2.40 -9.86 20.55
CA GLY A 67 3.51 -9.77 21.51
C GLY A 67 4.81 -9.26 20.88
N LEU A 68 4.69 -8.38 19.89
CA LEU A 68 5.83 -7.86 19.13
C LEU A 68 6.15 -6.41 19.50
N PHE A 69 7.45 -6.10 19.53
CA PHE A 69 7.92 -4.73 19.59
C PHE A 69 7.81 -4.06 18.22
N PHE A 70 7.35 -2.80 18.19
CA PHE A 70 7.26 -2.02 16.97
C PHE A 70 7.53 -0.53 17.17
N ARG A 71 7.83 0.16 16.07
CA ARG A 71 8.13 1.59 16.03
C ARG A 71 7.39 2.27 14.88
N PRO A 72 6.63 3.35 15.12
CA PRO A 72 6.02 4.12 14.03
C PRO A 72 7.10 4.81 13.20
N LEU A 73 7.00 4.70 11.88
CA LEU A 73 7.94 5.33 10.95
C LEU A 73 7.56 6.79 10.66
N TYR A 74 6.28 7.16 10.75
CA TYR A 74 5.86 8.55 10.66
C TYR A 74 6.08 9.31 11.98
N ARG A 75 6.38 10.60 11.85
CA ARG A 75 6.45 11.57 12.96
C ARG A 75 5.68 12.81 12.53
N GLY A 76 5.05 13.48 13.48
CA GLY A 76 4.28 14.69 13.22
C GLY A 76 3.26 14.96 14.31
N THR A 77 2.46 15.99 14.10
CA THR A 77 1.32 16.35 14.96
C THR A 77 0.06 15.59 14.56
N ASP A 78 -0.03 15.13 13.31
CA ASP A 78 -1.15 14.33 12.81
C ASP A 78 -1.13 12.92 13.40
N ARG A 79 -1.93 12.75 14.46
CA ARG A 79 -2.08 11.46 15.16
C ARG A 79 -2.73 10.40 14.29
N ALA A 80 -3.64 10.77 13.38
CA ALA A 80 -4.30 9.81 12.50
C ALA A 80 -3.30 9.22 11.50
N LEU A 81 -2.44 10.08 10.92
CA LEU A 81 -1.36 9.63 10.05
C LEU A 81 -0.35 8.73 10.79
N ILE A 82 0.01 9.05 12.02
CA ILE A 82 0.93 8.22 12.83
C ILE A 82 0.28 6.87 13.16
N ALA A 83 -1.00 6.87 13.57
CA ALA A 83 -1.76 5.66 13.88
C ALA A 83 -1.97 4.77 12.65
N ALA A 84 -2.03 5.36 11.45
CA ALA A 84 -2.07 4.62 10.19
C ALA A 84 -0.71 3.98 9.82
N GLY A 85 0.38 4.19 10.57
CA GLY A 85 1.68 3.64 10.24
C GLY A 85 2.27 4.23 8.94
N PRO A 86 3.34 3.64 8.38
CA PRO A 86 3.79 2.27 8.59
C PRO A 86 4.58 2.08 9.89
N TYR A 87 4.62 0.84 10.33
CA TYR A 87 5.30 0.38 11.54
C TYR A 87 6.48 -0.53 11.17
N LEU A 88 7.64 -0.27 11.76
CA LEU A 88 8.77 -1.20 11.76
C LEU A 88 8.61 -2.16 12.93
N VAL A 89 8.63 -3.45 12.67
CA VAL A 89 8.43 -4.51 13.67
C VAL A 89 9.65 -5.42 13.69
N ASP A 90 10.13 -5.76 14.89
CA ASP A 90 11.25 -6.66 15.09
C ASP A 90 10.76 -8.01 15.65
N PRO A 91 10.79 -9.10 14.87
CA PRO A 91 10.32 -10.41 15.33
C PRO A 91 11.18 -11.00 16.46
N TYR A 92 12.41 -10.51 16.63
CA TYR A 92 13.36 -11.01 17.62
C TYR A 92 13.24 -10.35 18.99
N ARG A 93 12.41 -9.31 19.13
CA ARG A 93 12.27 -8.54 20.37
C ARG A 93 10.85 -8.68 20.93
N ASP A 94 10.76 -9.16 22.17
CA ASP A 94 9.53 -9.12 22.94
C ASP A 94 9.19 -7.68 23.33
N ARG A 95 7.89 -7.37 23.38
CA ARG A 95 7.39 -6.18 24.08
C ARG A 95 7.80 -6.19 25.56
N LEU A 96 7.85 -7.36 26.18
CA LEU A 96 8.03 -7.54 27.62
C LEU A 96 9.49 -7.58 28.09
N THR A 97 10.49 -7.53 27.19
CA THR A 97 11.89 -7.57 27.62
C THR A 97 12.30 -6.19 28.16
N PRO A 98 12.55 -6.04 29.47
CA PRO A 98 13.11 -4.79 29.99
C PRO A 98 14.52 -4.65 29.42
N LEU A 99 14.85 -3.47 28.89
CA LEU A 99 16.24 -3.08 28.77
C LEU A 99 16.83 -3.09 30.16
N THR A 100 17.70 -4.05 30.40
CA THR A 100 18.54 -4.08 31.58
C THR A 100 19.27 -2.75 31.71
N ALA A 101 19.17 -2.14 32.90
CA ALA A 101 19.66 -0.80 33.22
C ALA A 101 21.19 -0.59 33.05
N ASP A 102 21.94 -1.60 32.63
CA ASP A 102 23.41 -1.57 32.50
C ASP A 102 23.94 -0.86 31.23
N THR A 103 23.08 -0.41 30.31
CA THR A 103 23.51 0.33 29.10
C THR A 103 23.19 1.82 29.10
N ALA A 104 22.79 2.41 30.23
CA ALA A 104 22.47 3.84 30.33
C ALA A 104 23.70 4.78 30.48
N ALA A 105 24.92 4.25 30.34
CA ALA A 105 26.16 5.03 30.48
C ALA A 105 26.98 5.06 29.17
N ALA A 106 26.47 5.76 28.14
CA ALA A 106 27.32 6.35 27.11
C ALA A 106 26.58 7.47 26.36
N ASP A 107 27.21 8.66 26.38
CA ASP A 107 27.00 9.86 25.58
C ASP A 107 25.84 10.85 25.91
N GLU A 108 26.18 11.79 26.81
CA GLU A 108 25.93 13.24 26.62
C GLU A 108 26.93 13.76 25.55
N ALA A 109 26.73 14.76 24.67
CA ALA A 109 26.00 16.02 24.69
C ALA A 109 25.95 16.63 23.25
N PRO A 110 25.75 17.95 23.01
CA PRO A 110 24.49 18.55 22.55
C PRO A 110 24.57 19.21 21.15
N SER A 111 23.41 19.51 20.55
CA SER A 111 23.31 20.51 19.48
C SER A 111 22.23 21.53 19.81
N THR A 112 22.69 22.73 20.15
CA THR A 112 21.92 23.93 20.45
C THR A 112 21.67 24.77 19.19
N ALA A 113 20.41 25.21 19.03
CA ALA A 113 19.91 26.47 18.44
C ALA A 113 20.25 26.79 16.96
N THR A 114 19.42 27.44 16.12
CA THR A 114 18.40 28.48 16.40
C THR A 114 17.42 28.63 15.22
N ASP A 115 16.17 28.95 15.58
CA ASP A 115 15.01 29.56 14.89
C ASP A 115 15.10 30.16 13.48
N ALA A 116 13.99 30.02 12.72
CA ALA A 116 13.09 31.15 12.41
C ALA A 116 11.77 30.72 11.76
N ALA A 117 10.71 31.42 12.14
CA ALA A 117 9.30 31.22 11.88
C ALA A 117 8.86 31.37 10.41
N THR A 118 7.79 30.65 10.04
CA THR A 118 6.67 31.28 9.32
C THR A 118 5.37 30.56 9.68
N ALA A 119 4.49 31.28 10.38
CA ALA A 119 3.15 30.84 10.71
C ALA A 119 2.24 30.93 9.47
N GLY A 120 1.43 29.89 9.26
CA GLY A 120 0.33 29.85 8.31
C GLY A 120 -0.76 28.96 8.88
N ALA A 121 -1.92 29.56 9.11
CA ALA A 121 -3.05 29.03 9.87
C ALA A 121 -3.72 27.78 9.26
N ALA A 122 -4.18 26.88 10.13
CA ALA A 122 -5.36 26.03 9.91
C ALA A 122 -5.90 25.56 11.27
N ASP A 123 -7.21 25.67 11.45
CA ASP A 123 -8.03 25.45 12.66
C ASP A 123 -7.58 24.28 13.56
N GLU A 124 -6.97 24.61 14.70
CA GLU A 124 -6.93 23.73 15.87
C GLU A 124 -8.24 23.94 16.65
N ALA A 125 -8.99 22.87 16.89
CA ALA A 125 -10.00 22.90 17.93
C ALA A 125 -9.30 23.13 19.27
N ASP A 126 -9.40 24.35 19.81
CA ASP A 126 -8.85 24.74 21.11
C ASP A 126 -9.35 23.79 22.21
N LEU A 127 -8.57 22.76 22.51
CA LEU A 127 -8.73 21.99 23.73
C LEU A 127 -8.42 22.94 24.89
N SER A 128 -9.40 23.16 25.78
CA SER A 128 -9.18 23.97 26.98
C SER A 128 -7.95 23.49 27.77
N ASP A 129 -7.25 24.40 28.46
CA ASP A 129 -6.11 24.07 29.32
C ASP A 129 -6.39 22.91 30.28
N ALA A 130 -7.63 22.81 30.78
CA ALA A 130 -8.07 21.70 31.64
C ALA A 130 -8.08 20.34 30.91
N ALA A 131 -8.47 20.30 29.64
CA ALA A 131 -8.46 19.08 28.81
C ALA A 131 -7.03 18.65 28.47
N LEU A 132 -6.15 19.61 28.16
CA LEU A 132 -4.72 19.37 27.97
C LEU A 132 -4.07 18.83 29.25
N GLN A 133 -4.34 19.43 30.41
CA GLN A 133 -3.85 18.97 31.71
C GLN A 133 -4.32 17.55 32.03
N ALA A 134 -5.60 17.24 31.78
CA ALA A 134 -6.16 15.91 32.01
C ALA A 134 -5.53 14.86 31.07
N GLN A 135 -5.31 15.20 29.80
CA GLN A 135 -4.65 14.32 28.84
C GLN A 135 -3.17 14.09 29.19
N ALA A 136 -2.45 15.13 29.59
CA ALA A 136 -1.07 15.01 30.06
C ALA A 136 -0.97 14.14 31.31
N ALA A 137 -1.90 14.29 32.26
CA ALA A 137 -1.96 13.45 33.46
C ALA A 137 -2.26 11.98 33.12
N ALA A 138 -3.17 11.73 32.16
CA ALA A 138 -3.47 10.37 31.69
C ALA A 138 -2.27 9.73 30.99
N LEU A 139 -1.55 10.49 30.15
CA LEU A 139 -0.33 10.01 29.49
C LEU A 139 0.76 9.71 30.53
N ALA A 140 1.00 10.62 31.48
CA ALA A 140 1.97 10.41 32.55
C ALA A 140 1.64 9.20 33.43
N ALA A 141 0.36 8.96 33.72
CA ALA A 141 -0.09 7.77 34.43
C ALA A 141 0.16 6.49 33.62
N CYS A 142 -0.11 6.51 32.31
CA CYS A 142 0.15 5.38 31.41
C CYS A 142 1.66 5.09 31.29
N MET A 143 2.49 6.13 31.14
CA MET A 143 3.95 6.01 31.11
C MET A 143 4.48 5.44 32.43
N LYS A 144 3.96 5.93 33.56
CA LYS A 144 4.32 5.43 34.89
C LYS A 144 3.92 3.97 35.05
N GLN A 145 2.71 3.59 34.64
CA GLN A 145 2.23 2.20 34.71
C GLN A 145 3.08 1.27 33.84
N ALA A 146 3.49 1.72 32.64
CA ALA A 146 4.40 0.97 31.77
C ALA A 146 5.78 0.79 32.42
N LEU A 147 6.36 1.86 32.99
CA LEU A 147 7.63 1.79 33.73
C LEU A 147 7.53 0.85 34.94
N GLU A 148 6.44 0.91 35.71
CA GLU A 148 6.17 0.02 36.85
C GLU A 148 5.97 -1.44 36.41
N ALA A 149 5.43 -1.67 35.21
CA ALA A 149 5.32 -2.98 34.58
C ALA A 149 6.63 -3.50 33.98
N GLY A 150 7.73 -2.74 34.10
CA GLY A 150 9.06 -3.13 33.61
C GLY A 150 9.32 -2.76 32.15
N ASP A 151 8.46 -1.97 31.51
CA ASP A 151 8.71 -1.39 30.19
C ASP A 151 9.55 -0.11 30.35
N PRO A 152 10.87 -0.13 30.05
CA PRO A 152 11.75 1.02 30.27
C PRO A 152 11.49 2.17 29.31
N THR A 153 10.63 1.96 28.31
CA THR A 153 10.27 2.99 27.34
C THR A 153 9.10 3.85 27.82
N GLY A 154 8.43 3.45 28.91
CA GLY A 154 7.21 4.10 29.39
C GLY A 154 6.08 4.05 28.37
N GLY A 155 5.94 2.97 27.59
CA GLY A 155 4.96 2.85 26.51
C GLY A 155 5.35 3.61 25.24
N GLY A 156 6.65 3.81 24.99
CA GLY A 156 7.19 4.67 23.94
C GLY A 156 8.36 4.06 23.18
N ALA A 157 8.95 4.77 22.23
CA ALA A 157 10.07 4.24 21.45
C ALA A 157 11.33 4.11 22.31
N LEU A 158 11.93 2.92 22.28
CA LEU A 158 13.29 2.66 22.72
C LEU A 158 14.29 3.75 22.24
N PRO A 159 15.26 4.19 23.06
CA PRO A 159 16.40 4.97 22.56
C PRO A 159 17.00 4.29 21.33
N ASP A 160 17.44 5.10 20.36
CA ASP A 160 17.99 4.65 19.06
C ASP A 160 19.20 3.70 19.18
N ASN A 161 19.68 3.42 20.40
CA ASN A 161 20.87 2.64 20.74
C ASN A 161 20.56 1.37 21.58
N ALA A 162 19.30 0.91 21.64
CA ALA A 162 18.99 -0.35 22.28
C ALA A 162 19.84 -1.49 21.68
N PRO A 163 20.54 -2.30 22.49
CA PRO A 163 21.34 -3.40 21.96
C PRO A 163 20.46 -4.33 21.13
N GLU A 164 20.99 -4.77 19.99
CA GLU A 164 20.31 -5.75 19.14
C GLU A 164 20.08 -7.04 19.95
N PRO A 165 18.89 -7.65 19.86
CA PRO A 165 18.66 -8.93 20.50
C PRO A 165 19.61 -9.96 19.87
N GLU A 166 20.57 -10.43 20.66
CA GLU A 166 21.50 -11.48 20.27
C GLU A 166 20.99 -12.83 20.78
N ALA A 167 21.06 -13.83 19.91
CA ALA A 167 20.78 -15.20 20.32
C ALA A 167 21.79 -15.62 21.40
N PRO A 168 21.36 -16.31 22.47
CA PRO A 168 22.27 -16.85 23.48
C PRO A 168 23.40 -17.67 22.86
N SER A 169 24.58 -17.67 23.49
CA SER A 169 25.75 -18.39 22.97
C SER A 169 25.59 -19.91 23.02
N ASP A 170 24.73 -20.42 23.91
CA ASP A 170 24.42 -21.84 24.01
C ASP A 170 23.34 -22.24 23.00
N ALA A 171 23.45 -23.46 22.47
CA ALA A 171 22.59 -23.94 21.40
C ALA A 171 21.11 -24.06 21.81
N GLU A 172 20.84 -24.37 23.08
CA GLU A 172 19.48 -24.50 23.60
C GLU A 172 18.79 -23.14 23.70
N GLY A 173 19.47 -22.14 24.26
CA GLY A 173 19.02 -20.76 24.32
C GLY A 173 18.84 -20.14 22.94
N ALA A 174 19.76 -20.37 22.00
CA ALA A 174 19.61 -19.93 20.61
C ALA A 174 18.39 -20.56 19.94
N ALA A 175 18.17 -21.87 20.11
CA ALA A 175 17.01 -22.55 19.54
C ALA A 175 15.69 -22.01 20.14
N ALA A 176 15.64 -21.79 21.45
CA ALA A 176 14.48 -21.21 22.12
C ALA A 176 14.20 -19.78 21.63
N PHE A 177 15.25 -18.96 21.46
CA PHE A 177 15.15 -17.60 20.93
C PHE A 177 14.53 -17.56 19.53
N PHE A 178 15.01 -18.39 18.59
CA PHE A 178 14.48 -18.42 17.23
C PHE A 178 13.07 -19.05 17.15
N ALA A 179 12.78 -20.04 18.01
CA ALA A 179 11.45 -20.63 18.12
C ALA A 179 10.42 -19.60 18.61
N ASP A 180 10.78 -18.78 19.59
CA ASP A 180 9.93 -17.72 20.11
C ASP A 180 9.71 -16.59 19.08
N ALA A 181 10.75 -16.16 18.39
CA ALA A 181 10.63 -15.20 17.27
C ALA A 181 9.71 -15.73 16.15
N SER A 182 9.82 -17.02 15.82
CA SER A 182 8.92 -17.68 14.85
C SER A 182 7.48 -17.76 15.35
N ALA A 183 7.27 -18.04 16.64
CA ALA A 183 5.94 -18.09 17.25
C ALA A 183 5.27 -16.70 17.26
N ARG A 184 6.03 -15.63 17.50
CA ARG A 184 5.53 -14.24 17.37
C ARG A 184 5.12 -13.92 15.94
N LEU A 185 5.93 -14.33 14.95
CA LEU A 185 5.59 -14.15 13.54
C LEU A 185 4.31 -14.89 13.16
N ASP A 186 4.13 -16.13 13.64
CA ASP A 186 2.92 -16.91 13.39
C ASP A 186 1.67 -16.26 14.02
N ARG A 187 1.77 -15.73 15.25
CA ARG A 187 0.69 -14.97 15.88
C ARG A 187 0.34 -13.73 15.06
N LEU A 188 1.33 -12.93 14.68
CA LEU A 188 1.13 -11.75 13.85
C LEU A 188 0.42 -12.11 12.53
N ALA A 189 0.88 -13.16 11.85
CA ALA A 189 0.27 -13.62 10.60
C ALA A 189 -1.19 -14.06 10.78
N ALA A 190 -1.54 -14.64 11.93
CA ALA A 190 -2.91 -14.99 12.27
C ALA A 190 -3.79 -13.74 12.52
N GLU A 191 -3.25 -12.73 13.22
CA GLU A 191 -3.97 -11.49 13.50
C GLU A 191 -4.23 -10.63 12.26
N ILE A 192 -3.22 -10.48 11.39
CA ILE A 192 -3.34 -9.59 10.22
C ILE A 192 -3.97 -10.28 9.00
N GLY A 193 -4.00 -11.61 8.99
CA GLY A 193 -4.48 -12.42 7.86
C GLY A 193 -3.74 -12.18 6.54
N PRO A 194 -4.20 -12.78 5.42
CA PRO A 194 -3.65 -12.51 4.10
C PRO A 194 -3.78 -11.03 3.71
N THR A 195 -2.64 -10.35 3.58
CA THR A 195 -2.61 -8.90 3.38
C THR A 195 -1.45 -8.44 2.51
N PRO A 196 -1.64 -7.45 1.61
CA PRO A 196 -0.52 -6.83 0.88
C PRO A 196 0.26 -5.87 1.78
N TYR A 197 -0.25 -5.53 2.97
CA TYR A 197 0.29 -4.50 3.86
C TYR A 197 1.39 -5.01 4.79
N LEU A 198 2.08 -6.09 4.40
CA LEU A 198 3.25 -6.63 5.09
C LEU A 198 4.39 -6.80 4.08
N VAL A 199 5.51 -6.14 4.36
CA VAL A 199 6.76 -6.29 3.62
C VAL A 199 7.86 -6.74 4.56
N ILE A 200 8.54 -7.84 4.23
CA ILE A 200 9.68 -8.36 4.97
C ILE A 200 10.95 -7.83 4.32
N TRP A 201 11.74 -7.10 5.11
CA TRP A 201 13.06 -6.61 4.78
C TRP A 201 14.10 -7.60 5.28
N GLN A 202 14.89 -8.16 4.36
CA GLN A 202 15.90 -9.18 4.63
C GLN A 202 17.29 -8.57 4.48
N GLY A 203 18.21 -8.89 5.37
CA GLY A 203 19.61 -8.44 5.35
C GLY A 203 20.53 -9.41 6.08
N GLY A 204 21.82 -9.08 6.16
CA GLY A 204 22.76 -9.76 7.05
C GLY A 204 22.72 -9.18 8.47
N PRO A 205 23.71 -9.54 9.33
CA PRO A 205 23.82 -9.00 10.69
C PRO A 205 23.91 -7.46 10.76
N GLU A 206 24.32 -6.80 9.68
CA GLU A 206 24.35 -5.34 9.56
C GLU A 206 22.96 -4.68 9.50
N LEU A 207 21.90 -5.45 9.21
CA LEU A 207 20.51 -4.98 9.21
C LEU A 207 19.98 -4.86 10.64
N THR A 208 20.49 -3.88 11.36
CA THR A 208 20.05 -3.50 12.71
C THR A 208 18.70 -2.76 12.65
N ASP A 209 17.93 -2.80 13.75
CA ASP A 209 16.70 -2.01 13.90
C ASP A 209 16.99 -0.52 13.67
N ALA A 210 18.03 0.00 14.30
CA ALA A 210 18.39 1.41 14.18
C ALA A 210 18.78 1.81 12.74
N ALA A 211 19.57 0.98 12.04
CA ALA A 211 19.97 1.26 10.66
C ALA A 211 18.77 1.25 9.72
N LEU A 212 17.90 0.23 9.81
CA LEU A 212 16.72 0.15 8.96
C LEU A 212 15.70 1.22 9.33
N PHE A 213 15.46 1.48 10.61
CA PHE A 213 14.56 2.55 11.06
C PHE A 213 14.95 3.90 10.49
N ARG A 214 16.23 4.31 10.63
CA ARG A 214 16.73 5.55 10.04
C ARG A 214 16.55 5.56 8.53
N HIS A 215 16.86 4.45 7.86
CA HIS A 215 16.71 4.32 6.41
C HIS A 215 15.26 4.52 5.94
N LEU A 216 14.33 3.72 6.47
CA LEU A 216 12.91 3.76 6.11
C LEU A 216 12.27 5.12 6.38
N ARG A 217 12.70 5.81 7.46
CA ARG A 217 12.26 7.17 7.73
C ARG A 217 12.61 8.15 6.62
N THR A 218 13.77 7.97 5.99
CA THR A 218 14.15 8.78 4.83
C THR A 218 13.44 8.38 3.54
N LEU A 219 12.83 7.19 3.50
CA LEU A 219 12.04 6.70 2.37
C LEU A 219 10.54 7.01 2.47
N ASN A 220 10.04 7.39 3.65
CA ASN A 220 8.61 7.69 3.86
C ASN A 220 8.02 8.72 2.87
N LYS A 221 8.86 9.61 2.34
CA LYS A 221 8.50 10.52 1.26
C LYS A 221 9.41 10.28 0.08
N VAL A 222 8.84 10.37 -1.11
CA VAL A 222 9.59 10.37 -2.38
C VAL A 222 9.29 11.66 -3.11
N ARG A 223 10.26 12.16 -3.87
CA ARG A 223 10.06 13.28 -4.76
C ARG A 223 9.63 12.77 -6.12
N ILE A 224 8.55 13.30 -6.67
CA ILE A 224 8.14 13.03 -8.04
C ILE A 224 8.24 14.32 -8.87
N PRO A 225 8.43 14.24 -10.20
CA PRO A 225 8.39 15.43 -11.04
C PRO A 225 7.01 16.08 -10.87
N SER A 226 6.97 17.39 -10.62
CA SER A 226 5.69 18.09 -10.64
C SER A 226 5.19 18.09 -12.08
N ASP A 227 3.91 17.81 -12.29
CA ASP A 227 3.21 17.90 -13.59
C ASP A 227 3.08 19.35 -14.09
N ALA A 228 4.01 20.22 -13.72
CA ALA A 228 4.11 21.58 -14.23
C ALA A 228 4.33 21.49 -15.74
N THR A 229 3.23 21.49 -16.48
CA THR A 229 3.09 22.08 -17.80
C THR A 229 3.42 23.56 -17.69
N ASP A 230 4.66 23.89 -17.31
CA ASP A 230 5.18 25.24 -17.39
C ASP A 230 5.78 25.36 -18.78
N VAL A 231 4.88 25.60 -19.72
CA VAL A 231 5.19 25.94 -21.10
C VAL A 231 5.82 27.34 -21.07
N GLY A 232 7.09 27.41 -20.72
CA GLY A 232 7.93 28.59 -20.89
C GLY A 232 8.40 29.27 -19.62
N SER A 233 9.38 28.70 -18.94
CA SER A 233 10.55 29.50 -18.57
C SER A 233 11.78 28.59 -18.50
N GLY A 234 12.79 28.92 -19.29
CA GLY A 234 14.02 28.15 -19.36
C GLY A 234 14.87 28.41 -18.12
N ASP A 235 14.85 27.50 -17.16
CA ASP A 235 15.97 27.23 -16.28
C ASP A 235 15.86 25.81 -15.69
N ALA A 236 16.48 24.85 -16.40
CA ALA A 236 16.42 23.41 -16.14
C ALA A 236 17.27 22.94 -14.94
N ALA A 237 17.59 23.80 -13.96
CA ALA A 237 18.58 23.50 -12.92
C ALA A 237 18.02 23.35 -11.50
N THR A 238 16.75 23.68 -11.25
CA THR A 238 16.10 23.43 -9.94
C THR A 238 14.69 22.91 -10.15
N GLY A 239 14.59 21.70 -10.70
CA GLY A 239 13.31 21.01 -10.91
C GLY A 239 12.57 20.80 -9.59
N GLY A 240 11.62 21.69 -9.31
CA GLY A 240 10.72 21.60 -8.17
C GLY A 240 9.84 20.37 -8.33
N GLY A 241 10.24 19.26 -7.73
CA GLY A 241 9.40 18.07 -7.60
C GLY A 241 8.61 18.10 -6.31
N GLU A 242 7.37 17.62 -6.34
CA GLU A 242 6.55 17.49 -5.14
C GLU A 242 6.95 16.26 -4.31
N ALA A 243 6.87 16.39 -2.99
CA ALA A 243 7.15 15.29 -2.07
C ALA A 243 5.85 14.58 -1.70
N VAL A 244 5.71 13.33 -2.12
CA VAL A 244 4.53 12.49 -1.86
C VAL A 244 4.85 11.37 -0.88
N LEU A 245 3.82 10.88 -0.20
CA LEU A 245 3.94 9.76 0.72
C LEU A 245 4.28 8.48 -0.05
N PHE A 246 5.27 7.73 0.42
CA PHE A 246 5.64 6.44 -0.16
C PHE A 246 5.32 5.30 0.79
N ARG A 247 4.33 4.51 0.37
CA ARG A 247 3.82 3.34 1.09
C ARG A 247 4.70 2.11 0.87
N HIS A 248 5.92 2.16 1.40
CA HIS A 248 6.91 1.09 1.25
C HIS A 248 6.62 -0.18 2.07
N GLY A 249 5.57 -0.15 2.91
CA GLY A 249 4.97 -1.32 3.58
C GLY A 249 3.82 -1.97 2.80
N ASP A 250 3.47 -1.46 1.62
CA ASP A 250 2.44 -2.05 0.74
C ASP A 250 3.10 -2.80 -0.43
N GLY A 251 2.91 -4.11 -0.47
CA GLY A 251 3.39 -4.99 -1.51
C GLY A 251 2.87 -4.66 -2.91
N ASN A 252 1.63 -4.14 -3.03
CA ASN A 252 1.11 -3.70 -4.32
C ASN A 252 1.85 -2.46 -4.84
N VAL A 253 2.26 -1.56 -3.94
CA VAL A 253 3.07 -0.38 -4.29
C VAL A 253 4.47 -0.84 -4.69
N LEU A 254 5.11 -1.70 -3.91
CA LEU A 254 6.45 -2.21 -4.24
C LEU A 254 6.48 -3.02 -5.54
N ALA A 255 5.45 -3.80 -5.85
CA ALA A 255 5.35 -4.55 -7.11
C ALA A 255 5.34 -3.63 -8.35
N GLN A 256 4.82 -2.41 -8.20
CA GLN A 256 4.81 -1.40 -9.26
C GLN A 256 6.15 -0.68 -9.35
N VAL A 257 6.68 -0.25 -8.20
CA VAL A 257 7.84 0.62 -8.10
C VAL A 257 9.15 -0.14 -8.35
N VAL A 258 9.39 -1.26 -7.65
CA VAL A 258 10.68 -1.96 -7.68
C VAL A 258 11.18 -2.19 -9.10
N PRO A 259 10.41 -2.78 -10.03
CA PRO A 259 10.97 -3.10 -11.33
C PRO A 259 10.98 -1.89 -12.29
N ALA A 260 10.54 -0.69 -11.85
CA ALA A 260 10.55 0.55 -12.65
C ALA A 260 11.79 1.38 -12.33
N LEU A 261 12.32 1.25 -11.11
CA LEU A 261 13.47 2.00 -10.64
C LEU A 261 14.75 1.71 -11.43
N THR A 262 15.54 2.75 -11.65
CA THR A 262 16.92 2.66 -12.12
C THR A 262 17.80 1.93 -11.08
N PRO A 263 18.98 1.38 -11.47
CA PRO A 263 19.89 0.73 -10.54
C PRO A 263 20.28 1.60 -9.33
N ALA A 264 20.48 2.90 -9.52
CA ALA A 264 20.82 3.83 -8.45
C ALA A 264 19.65 4.05 -7.47
N HIS A 265 18.42 4.18 -7.99
CA HIS A 265 17.23 4.30 -7.16
C HIS A 265 16.85 3.00 -6.47
N LEU A 266 17.15 1.84 -7.08
CA LEU A 266 17.08 0.55 -6.40
C LEU A 266 18.03 0.48 -5.21
N SER A 267 19.30 0.89 -5.38
CA SER A 267 20.24 0.99 -4.24
C SER A 267 19.68 1.87 -3.13
N ARG A 268 19.05 2.99 -3.48
CA ARG A 268 18.41 3.87 -2.51
C ARG A 268 17.22 3.20 -1.83
N LEU A 269 16.36 2.48 -2.55
CA LEU A 269 15.22 1.76 -1.97
C LEU A 269 15.68 0.70 -0.96
N PHE A 270 16.63 -0.16 -1.35
CA PHE A 270 17.09 -1.26 -0.49
C PHE A 270 17.79 -0.77 0.79
N GLY A 271 18.58 0.31 0.71
CA GLY A 271 19.36 0.79 1.85
C GLY A 271 20.26 -0.30 2.42
N PRO A 272 20.13 -0.69 3.71
CA PRO A 272 20.91 -1.79 4.28
C PRO A 272 20.39 -3.19 3.92
N ALA A 273 19.18 -3.33 3.39
CA ALA A 273 18.61 -4.64 3.06
C ALA A 273 19.25 -5.25 1.79
N THR A 274 19.24 -6.57 1.74
CA THR A 274 19.69 -7.39 0.59
C THR A 274 18.53 -8.00 -0.18
N ALA A 275 17.33 -8.11 0.42
CA ALA A 275 16.12 -8.50 -0.28
C ALA A 275 14.84 -7.94 0.38
N LEU A 276 13.76 -7.90 -0.40
CA LEU A 276 12.40 -7.61 0.03
C LEU A 276 11.50 -8.78 -0.35
N PHE A 277 10.58 -9.16 0.53
CA PHE A 277 9.55 -10.16 0.28
C PHE A 277 8.19 -9.58 0.63
N PHE A 278 7.24 -9.74 -0.28
CA PHE A 278 5.90 -9.21 -0.12
C PHE A 278 4.93 -9.94 -1.04
N ALA A 279 3.65 -9.94 -0.68
CA ALA A 279 2.58 -10.41 -1.53
C ALA A 279 1.87 -9.20 -2.17
N ALA A 280 1.58 -9.29 -3.47
CA ALA A 280 0.95 -8.23 -4.25
C ALA A 280 -0.15 -8.82 -5.14
N PRO A 281 -1.36 -9.04 -4.62
CA PRO A 281 -2.46 -9.70 -5.35
C PRO A 281 -2.85 -8.93 -6.61
N ASN A 282 -2.74 -7.60 -6.59
CA ASN A 282 -3.08 -6.75 -7.73
C ASN A 282 -2.00 -6.74 -8.82
N TYR A 283 -0.80 -7.20 -8.50
CA TYR A 283 0.37 -7.15 -9.37
C TYR A 283 1.12 -8.49 -9.34
N PRO A 284 0.51 -9.59 -9.80
CA PRO A 284 1.19 -10.87 -9.84
C PRO A 284 2.48 -10.80 -10.68
N SER A 285 3.47 -11.57 -10.26
CA SER A 285 4.75 -11.76 -10.94
C SER A 285 4.58 -12.31 -12.36
N HIS A 286 5.67 -12.39 -13.12
CA HIS A 286 5.69 -13.00 -14.47
C HIS A 286 5.18 -14.45 -14.49
N SER A 287 5.21 -15.14 -13.35
CA SER A 287 4.68 -16.50 -13.20
C SER A 287 3.18 -16.56 -12.88
N GLY A 288 2.51 -15.40 -12.83
CA GLY A 288 1.11 -15.29 -12.40
C GLY A 288 0.91 -15.33 -10.88
N ARG A 289 1.98 -15.57 -10.09
CA ARG A 289 1.89 -15.68 -8.63
C ARG A 289 1.99 -14.32 -7.94
N PRO A 290 1.22 -14.07 -6.87
CA PRO A 290 1.24 -12.78 -6.17
C PRO A 290 2.42 -12.63 -5.20
N LEU A 291 3.17 -13.69 -4.89
CA LEU A 291 4.39 -13.62 -4.09
C LEU A 291 5.56 -13.01 -4.88
N HIS A 292 6.20 -11.99 -4.33
CA HIS A 292 7.39 -11.34 -4.89
C HIS A 292 8.59 -11.49 -3.97
N ARG A 293 9.76 -11.62 -4.61
CA ARG A 293 11.07 -11.52 -3.95
C ARG A 293 11.97 -10.61 -4.77
N ALA A 294 12.16 -9.38 -4.31
CA ALA A 294 13.12 -8.46 -4.90
C ALA A 294 14.48 -8.66 -4.24
N ARG A 295 15.54 -8.94 -5.01
CA ARG A 295 16.91 -9.09 -4.48
C ARG A 295 17.77 -7.92 -4.93
N ARG A 296 18.55 -7.38 -4.00
CA ARG A 296 19.60 -6.41 -4.31
C ARG A 296 20.70 -7.10 -5.09
N ARG A 297 21.09 -6.55 -6.23
CA ARG A 297 22.25 -7.05 -6.98
C ARG A 297 23.54 -6.56 -6.31
N ALA A 298 24.58 -7.39 -6.34
CA ALA A 298 25.88 -7.04 -5.76
C ALA A 298 26.59 -5.91 -6.53
N ASP A 299 26.23 -5.70 -7.80
CA ASP A 299 26.83 -4.72 -8.71
C ASP A 299 26.05 -3.41 -8.81
N LEU A 300 25.09 -3.15 -7.93
CA LEU A 300 24.38 -1.87 -7.96
C LEU A 300 25.32 -0.70 -7.61
N PRO A 301 25.16 0.46 -8.27
CA PRO A 301 25.95 1.64 -7.94
C PRO A 301 25.63 2.13 -6.51
N PRO A 302 26.48 3.00 -5.93
CA PRO A 302 26.18 3.66 -4.67
C PRO A 302 24.82 4.36 -4.69
N ALA A 303 24.09 4.31 -3.58
CA ALA A 303 22.81 4.99 -3.47
C ALA A 303 23.00 6.52 -3.54
N PRO A 304 22.21 7.23 -4.37
CA PRO A 304 22.19 8.69 -4.34
C PRO A 304 21.84 9.20 -2.94
N PRO A 305 22.46 10.31 -2.48
CA PRO A 305 22.14 10.88 -1.19
C PRO A 305 20.74 11.51 -1.17
N GLY A 306 20.13 11.59 0.01
CA GLY A 306 18.87 12.31 0.21
C GLY A 306 17.62 11.52 -0.18
N MET A 307 16.50 12.22 -0.39
CA MET A 307 15.20 11.62 -0.68
C MET A 307 15.23 10.87 -2.03
N LEU A 308 14.60 9.69 -2.10
CA LEU A 308 14.38 9.00 -3.36
C LEU A 308 13.58 9.90 -4.30
N THR A 309 14.15 10.23 -5.46
CA THR A 309 13.58 11.18 -6.43
C THR A 309 13.29 10.43 -7.72
N LEU A 310 12.02 10.12 -7.97
CA LEU A 310 11.60 9.41 -9.16
C LEU A 310 11.75 10.29 -10.40
N THR A 311 12.30 9.73 -11.46
CA THR A 311 12.38 10.37 -12.77
C THR A 311 11.04 10.25 -13.51
N GLY A 312 10.80 11.11 -14.51
CA GLY A 312 9.60 11.01 -15.36
C GLY A 312 9.47 9.62 -16.01
N ALA A 313 10.57 9.04 -16.48
CA ALA A 313 10.58 7.70 -17.05
C ALA A 313 10.21 6.59 -16.03
N GLU A 314 10.58 6.75 -14.76
CA GLU A 314 10.19 5.82 -13.70
C GLU A 314 8.70 5.96 -13.37
N ILE A 315 8.17 7.19 -13.32
CA ILE A 315 6.73 7.46 -13.15
C ILE A 315 5.92 6.86 -14.31
N ASP A 316 6.34 7.09 -15.55
CA ASP A 316 5.71 6.52 -16.74
C ASP A 316 5.71 4.98 -16.69
N ALA A 317 6.81 4.37 -16.24
CA ALA A 317 6.92 2.92 -16.09
C ALA A 317 6.02 2.37 -14.97
N ILE A 318 5.87 3.11 -13.86
CA ILE A 318 4.93 2.78 -12.77
C ILE A 318 3.49 2.85 -13.29
N GLU A 319 3.12 3.94 -13.97
CA GLU A 319 1.77 4.14 -14.49
C GLU A 319 1.43 3.10 -15.58
N ALA A 320 2.36 2.78 -16.48
CA ALA A 320 2.16 1.73 -17.47
C ALA A 320 1.88 0.35 -16.82
N ARG A 321 2.51 0.06 -15.67
CA ARG A 321 2.19 -1.16 -14.90
C ARG A 321 0.83 -1.09 -14.24
N ARG A 322 0.48 0.05 -13.66
CA ARG A 322 -0.84 0.29 -13.06
C ARG A 322 -1.94 0.07 -14.09
N VAL A 323 -1.85 0.72 -15.26
CA VAL A 323 -2.81 0.56 -16.36
C VAL A 323 -2.91 -0.89 -16.80
N ARG A 324 -1.78 -1.61 -16.95
CA ARG A 324 -1.80 -3.04 -17.29
C ARG A 324 -2.52 -3.88 -16.24
N ALA A 325 -2.29 -3.61 -14.96
CA ALA A 325 -2.96 -4.32 -13.87
C ALA A 325 -4.47 -4.05 -13.85
N ILE A 326 -4.88 -2.79 -14.04
CA ILE A 326 -6.29 -2.40 -14.18
C ILE A 326 -6.94 -3.15 -15.34
N LYS A 327 -6.32 -3.17 -16.53
CA LYS A 327 -6.86 -3.89 -17.71
C LYS A 327 -7.08 -5.38 -17.43
N ARG A 328 -6.15 -6.04 -16.72
CA ARG A 328 -6.32 -7.45 -16.30
C ARG A 328 -7.51 -7.64 -15.36
N ARG A 329 -7.69 -6.75 -14.38
CA ARG A 329 -8.82 -6.82 -13.45
C ARG A 329 -10.15 -6.53 -14.14
N ILE A 330 -10.20 -5.54 -15.04
CA ILE A 330 -11.38 -5.29 -15.89
C ILE A 330 -11.71 -6.53 -16.72
N PHE A 331 -10.72 -7.17 -17.33
CA PHE A 331 -10.95 -8.40 -18.09
C PHE A 331 -11.51 -9.53 -17.22
N ALA A 332 -10.95 -9.73 -16.01
CA ALA A 332 -11.47 -10.70 -15.05
C ALA A 332 -12.92 -10.38 -14.63
N TYR A 333 -13.20 -9.11 -14.31
CA TYR A 333 -14.54 -8.60 -14.00
C TYR A 333 -15.53 -8.90 -15.13
N LEU A 334 -15.19 -8.60 -16.39
CA LEU A 334 -16.09 -8.84 -17.51
C LEU A 334 -16.39 -10.32 -17.73
N ARG A 335 -15.40 -11.21 -17.48
CA ARG A 335 -15.61 -12.66 -17.53
C ARG A 335 -16.63 -13.14 -16.52
N GLU A 336 -16.71 -12.46 -15.39
CA GLU A 336 -17.66 -12.75 -14.33
C GLU A 336 -19.05 -12.17 -14.62
N VAL A 337 -19.15 -10.89 -14.97
CA VAL A 337 -20.46 -10.22 -15.10
C VAL A 337 -21.13 -10.38 -16.46
N ALA A 338 -20.38 -10.77 -17.49
CA ALA A 338 -20.87 -10.91 -18.86
C ALA A 338 -20.32 -12.17 -19.54
N PRO A 339 -20.47 -13.37 -18.92
CA PRO A 339 -19.87 -14.59 -19.44
C PRO A 339 -20.43 -14.94 -20.82
N ASP A 340 -21.72 -14.70 -21.08
CA ASP A 340 -22.35 -15.01 -22.37
C ASP A 340 -21.79 -14.19 -23.53
N GLN A 341 -21.32 -12.97 -23.25
CA GLN A 341 -20.73 -12.06 -24.22
C GLN A 341 -19.24 -12.38 -24.48
N ILE A 342 -18.61 -13.17 -23.61
CA ILE A 342 -17.21 -13.58 -23.72
C ILE A 342 -17.09 -15.03 -24.18
N ASN A 343 -17.99 -15.91 -23.75
CA ASN A 343 -18.01 -17.32 -24.12
C ASN A 343 -18.11 -17.46 -25.65
N GLY A 344 -17.19 -18.24 -26.23
CA GLY A 344 -17.10 -18.41 -27.68
C GLY A 344 -16.28 -17.34 -28.41
N ARG A 345 -15.82 -16.28 -27.73
CA ARG A 345 -14.82 -15.35 -28.26
C ARG A 345 -13.42 -15.82 -27.92
N GLU A 346 -12.47 -15.55 -28.80
CA GLU A 346 -11.05 -15.78 -28.53
C GLU A 346 -10.58 -14.87 -27.37
N PRO A 347 -9.97 -15.42 -26.30
CA PRO A 347 -9.55 -14.61 -25.14
C PRO A 347 -8.65 -13.43 -25.52
N ALA A 348 -7.70 -13.63 -26.43
CA ALA A 348 -6.79 -12.59 -26.90
C ALA A 348 -7.53 -11.43 -27.62
N ALA A 349 -8.63 -11.72 -28.33
CA ALA A 349 -9.43 -10.70 -28.99
C ALA A 349 -10.18 -9.84 -27.97
N VAL A 350 -10.73 -10.46 -26.93
CA VAL A 350 -11.43 -9.73 -25.85
C VAL A 350 -10.46 -8.90 -25.02
N GLU A 351 -9.27 -9.42 -24.69
CA GLU A 351 -8.22 -8.65 -24.02
C GLU A 351 -7.78 -7.43 -24.83
N LYS A 352 -7.65 -7.58 -26.15
CA LYS A 352 -7.34 -6.47 -27.07
C LYS A 352 -8.44 -5.41 -27.05
N ASP A 353 -9.70 -5.81 -27.09
CA ASP A 353 -10.84 -4.90 -27.01
C ASP A 353 -10.87 -4.13 -25.68
N VAL A 354 -10.72 -4.84 -24.56
CA VAL A 354 -10.63 -4.23 -23.22
C VAL A 354 -9.49 -3.22 -23.15
N SER A 355 -8.34 -3.54 -23.74
CA SER A 355 -7.23 -2.58 -23.81
C SER A 355 -7.64 -1.32 -24.56
N CYS A 356 -8.21 -1.45 -25.76
CA CYS A 356 -8.63 -0.32 -26.58
C CYS A 356 -9.69 0.56 -25.88
N TRP A 357 -10.71 -0.05 -25.28
CA TRP A 357 -11.79 0.67 -24.60
C TRP A 357 -11.32 1.34 -23.32
N THR A 358 -10.39 0.71 -22.59
CA THR A 358 -9.77 1.31 -21.41
C THR A 358 -8.93 2.53 -21.80
N ASP A 359 -8.11 2.41 -22.85
CA ASP A 359 -7.32 3.54 -23.36
C ASP A 359 -8.20 4.68 -23.89
N GLU A 360 -9.38 4.36 -24.44
CA GLU A 360 -10.40 5.33 -24.81
C GLU A 360 -10.97 6.07 -23.59
N ALA A 361 -11.36 5.36 -22.53
CA ALA A 361 -11.88 5.98 -21.31
C ALA A 361 -10.84 6.86 -20.60
N ILE A 362 -9.59 6.40 -20.51
CA ILE A 362 -8.49 7.17 -19.92
C ILE A 362 -8.28 8.47 -20.69
N ARG A 363 -8.36 8.45 -22.04
CA ARG A 363 -8.30 9.68 -22.85
C ARG A 363 -9.45 10.66 -22.58
N TYR A 364 -10.59 10.18 -22.09
CA TYR A 364 -11.69 11.04 -21.62
C TYR A 364 -11.50 11.55 -20.18
N GLY A 365 -10.39 11.19 -19.51
CA GLY A 365 -10.10 11.58 -18.13
C GLY A 365 -10.79 10.69 -17.09
N VAL A 366 -11.24 9.49 -17.47
CA VAL A 366 -11.77 8.51 -16.51
C VAL A 366 -10.60 7.92 -15.73
N THR A 367 -10.65 8.07 -14.41
CA THR A 367 -9.54 7.70 -13.51
C THR A 367 -9.90 6.60 -12.52
N SER A 368 -11.20 6.42 -12.22
CA SER A 368 -11.64 5.40 -11.26
C SER A 368 -11.77 4.04 -11.92
N GLU A 369 -11.30 3.00 -11.23
CA GLU A 369 -11.40 1.63 -11.73
C GLU A 369 -12.86 1.18 -11.92
N ALA A 370 -13.76 1.59 -11.03
CA ALA A 370 -15.19 1.31 -11.16
C ALA A 370 -15.80 1.92 -12.44
N SER A 371 -15.49 3.18 -12.75
CA SER A 371 -15.94 3.80 -14.01
C SER A 371 -15.28 3.15 -15.22
N LEU A 372 -14.01 2.75 -15.14
CA LEU A 372 -13.36 1.99 -16.23
C LEU A 372 -14.05 0.63 -16.46
N CYS A 373 -14.44 -0.07 -15.40
CA CYS A 373 -15.20 -1.32 -15.49
C CYS A 373 -16.55 -1.10 -16.17
N ARG A 374 -17.32 -0.08 -15.73
CA ARG A 374 -18.63 0.27 -16.33
C ARG A 374 -18.51 0.64 -17.79
N TRP A 375 -17.51 1.44 -18.15
CA TRP A 375 -17.25 1.80 -19.55
C TRP A 375 -16.99 0.57 -20.40
N ASN A 376 -16.06 -0.30 -19.96
CA ASN A 376 -15.73 -1.51 -20.68
C ASN A 376 -16.92 -2.48 -20.77
N TYR A 377 -17.75 -2.56 -19.74
CA TYR A 377 -18.99 -3.34 -19.75
C TYR A 377 -19.98 -2.83 -20.80
N LEU A 378 -20.24 -1.52 -20.83
CA LEU A 378 -21.11 -0.89 -21.84
C LEU A 378 -20.60 -1.15 -23.26
N GLN A 379 -19.28 -1.11 -23.46
CA GLN A 379 -18.67 -1.42 -24.75
C GLN A 379 -18.85 -2.90 -25.11
N LEU A 380 -18.62 -3.81 -24.15
CA LEU A 380 -18.79 -5.25 -24.38
C LEU A 380 -20.23 -5.59 -24.81
N ILE A 381 -21.24 -5.18 -24.05
CA ILE A 381 -22.66 -5.50 -24.36
C ILE A 381 -23.15 -4.83 -25.65
N SER A 382 -22.52 -3.73 -26.06
CA SER A 382 -22.86 -3.02 -27.29
C SER A 382 -22.01 -3.42 -28.50
N ALA A 383 -21.09 -4.38 -28.33
CA ALA A 383 -20.08 -4.75 -29.33
C ALA A 383 -19.25 -3.54 -29.82
N GLY A 384 -18.83 -2.68 -28.89
CA GLY A 384 -18.02 -1.48 -29.13
C GLY A 384 -18.78 -0.30 -29.73
N ARG A 385 -20.10 -0.41 -29.93
CA ARG A 385 -20.89 0.63 -30.61
C ARG A 385 -21.17 1.85 -29.73
N VAL A 386 -21.11 1.74 -28.40
CA VAL A 386 -21.35 2.87 -27.49
C VAL A 386 -20.30 3.97 -27.70
N GLY A 387 -19.01 3.64 -27.71
CA GLY A 387 -17.94 4.63 -27.92
C GLY A 387 -17.90 5.22 -29.33
N GLN A 388 -18.50 4.56 -30.31
CA GLN A 388 -18.56 5.04 -31.70
C GLN A 388 -19.69 6.04 -31.95
N ARG A 389 -20.65 6.20 -31.03
CA ARG A 389 -21.78 7.11 -31.20
C ARG A 389 -21.32 8.56 -31.03
N PRO A 390 -21.50 9.45 -32.03
CA PRO A 390 -21.04 10.85 -31.93
C PRO A 390 -21.60 11.59 -30.71
N LYS A 391 -22.85 11.30 -30.33
CA LYS A 391 -23.47 11.88 -29.12
C LYS A 391 -22.75 11.47 -27.83
N VAL A 392 -22.29 10.22 -27.74
CA VAL A 392 -21.56 9.71 -26.57
C VAL A 392 -20.15 10.30 -26.54
N GLN A 393 -19.45 10.34 -27.68
CA GLN A 393 -18.13 10.97 -27.79
C GLN A 393 -18.18 12.45 -27.41
N ALA A 394 -19.14 13.20 -27.94
CA ALA A 394 -19.34 14.60 -27.60
C ALA A 394 -19.69 14.79 -26.11
N PHE A 395 -20.45 13.87 -25.53
CA PHE A 395 -20.78 13.88 -24.11
C PHE A 395 -19.53 13.65 -23.24
N MET A 396 -18.72 12.63 -23.55
CA MET A 396 -17.51 12.29 -22.81
C MET A 396 -16.42 13.35 -22.95
N ALA A 397 -16.22 13.90 -24.16
CA ALA A 397 -15.17 14.88 -24.44
C ALA A 397 -15.49 16.32 -23.96
N SER A 398 -16.71 16.60 -23.50
CA SER A 398 -17.12 17.99 -23.20
C SER A 398 -16.41 18.53 -21.94
N PRO A 399 -15.52 19.53 -22.03
CA PRO A 399 -14.87 20.10 -20.84
C PRO A 399 -15.84 20.96 -20.01
N ALA A 400 -16.89 21.48 -20.67
CA ALA A 400 -17.79 22.51 -20.15
C ALA A 400 -19.01 21.96 -19.37
N ARG A 401 -19.10 20.64 -19.15
CA ARG A 401 -20.17 20.06 -18.34
C ARG A 401 -19.74 19.96 -16.87
N ALA A 402 -20.68 20.29 -15.97
CA ALA A 402 -20.46 20.25 -14.53
C ALA A 402 -20.06 18.87 -13.98
N ALA A 403 -20.44 17.79 -14.67
CA ALA A 403 -20.14 16.42 -14.22
C ALA A 403 -18.70 16.00 -14.57
N ALA A 404 -18.01 15.37 -13.63
CA ALA A 404 -16.68 14.81 -13.83
C ALA A 404 -16.71 13.60 -14.79
N PRO A 405 -15.60 13.24 -15.47
CA PRO A 405 -15.58 12.11 -16.40
C PRO A 405 -16.09 10.78 -15.82
N ASN A 406 -15.75 10.48 -14.56
CA ASN A 406 -16.21 9.27 -13.86
C ASN A 406 -17.75 9.25 -13.74
N GLU A 407 -18.37 10.37 -13.36
CA GLU A 407 -19.83 10.53 -13.21
C GLU A 407 -20.55 10.42 -14.55
N ARG A 408 -19.94 10.90 -15.64
CA ARG A 408 -20.51 10.76 -16.99
C ARG A 408 -20.66 9.29 -17.38
N VAL A 409 -19.69 8.43 -17.03
CA VAL A 409 -19.82 6.99 -17.27
C VAL A 409 -20.99 6.40 -16.47
N GLU A 410 -21.18 6.84 -15.23
CA GLU A 410 -22.30 6.39 -14.40
C GLU A 410 -23.65 6.82 -14.98
N GLN A 411 -23.76 8.06 -15.47
CA GLN A 411 -24.96 8.56 -16.17
C GLN A 411 -25.25 7.76 -17.45
N LEU A 412 -24.22 7.39 -18.22
CA LEU A 412 -24.39 6.54 -19.39
C LEU A 412 -24.90 5.15 -19.01
N MET A 413 -24.37 4.57 -17.94
CA MET A 413 -24.82 3.26 -17.43
C MET A 413 -26.28 3.32 -16.99
N ALA A 414 -26.65 4.33 -16.20
CA ALA A 414 -28.04 4.52 -15.74
C ALA A 414 -29.02 4.71 -16.91
N ALA A 415 -28.63 5.48 -17.92
CA ALA A 415 -29.45 5.66 -19.12
C ALA A 415 -29.60 4.36 -19.94
N ALA A 416 -28.54 3.54 -20.02
CA ALA A 416 -28.61 2.25 -20.69
C ALA A 416 -29.54 1.26 -19.98
N ILE A 417 -29.50 1.23 -18.63
CA ILE A 417 -30.41 0.41 -17.82
C ILE A 417 -31.86 0.85 -18.03
N ALA A 418 -32.15 2.15 -17.93
CA ALA A 418 -33.50 2.67 -18.13
C ALA A 418 -34.08 2.38 -19.52
N ASP A 419 -33.25 2.40 -20.57
CA ASP A 419 -33.66 2.03 -21.93
C ASP A 419 -33.99 0.52 -22.06
N LEU A 420 -33.25 -0.34 -21.36
CA LEU A 420 -33.54 -1.78 -21.33
C LEU A 420 -34.85 -2.07 -20.60
N GLU A 421 -35.04 -1.49 -19.41
CA GLU A 421 -36.28 -1.63 -18.62
C GLU A 421 -37.51 -1.13 -19.41
N ALA A 422 -37.38 -0.01 -20.12
CA ALA A 422 -38.46 0.54 -20.95
C ALA A 422 -38.84 -0.39 -22.12
N ARG A 423 -37.87 -1.13 -22.69
CA ARG A 423 -38.13 -2.09 -23.78
C ARG A 423 -38.79 -3.36 -23.28
N GLU A 424 -38.43 -3.83 -22.10
CA GLU A 424 -39.07 -4.99 -21.46
C GLU A 424 -40.51 -4.68 -21.03
N ALA A 425 -40.77 -3.44 -20.61
CA ALA A 425 -42.11 -2.98 -20.24
C ALA A 425 -43.04 -2.70 -21.43
N ALA A 426 -42.50 -2.58 -22.66
CA ALA A 426 -43.31 -2.34 -23.85
C ALA A 426 -44.08 -3.62 -24.26
N PRO A 427 -45.42 -3.60 -24.34
CA PRO A 427 -46.20 -4.78 -24.68
C PRO A 427 -45.86 -5.28 -26.09
N ALA A 428 -45.74 -6.61 -26.25
CA ALA A 428 -45.38 -7.28 -27.49
C ALA A 428 -46.39 -7.11 -28.66
N ASP A 429 -47.46 -6.35 -28.46
CA ASP A 429 -48.65 -6.30 -29.32
C ASP A 429 -48.73 -5.09 -30.26
N SER A 430 -47.60 -4.42 -30.53
CA SER A 430 -47.52 -3.38 -31.54
C SER A 430 -46.45 -3.70 -32.59
N ALA A 431 -46.66 -4.78 -33.33
CA ALA A 431 -46.13 -4.94 -34.68
C ALA A 431 -47.33 -4.90 -35.66
N PRO A 432 -47.28 -4.08 -36.73
CA PRO A 432 -48.36 -3.99 -37.72
C PRO A 432 -48.53 -5.25 -38.57
#